data_AF-G0EJW5-F1
#
_entry.id   AF-G0EJW5-F1
#
_cell.length_a   1.000
_cell.length_b   1.000
_cell.length_c   1.000
_cell.angle_alpha   90.00
_cell.angle_beta   90.00
_cell.angle_gamma   90.00
#
_symmetry.space_group_name_H-M   'P 1'
#
loop_
_entity.id
_entity.type
_entity.pdbx_description
1 polymer ?
#
loop_
_entity_poly.entity_id
_entity_poly.type
_entity_poly.pdbx_seq_one_letter_code
_entity_poly.pdbx_strand_id
1 'polypeptide(L)'
;MDYSNVRLYEIASMLSPSVYETIFYSQYQGRSDKDAIILDDETFERCHVSDNVYKNFLFANAMRLGKSIDYIGLNQMHSSIIEDMRITENDVSMKLNDIALTNLADTLIDIKSMDVKLEPFYINLIFKGINYYSNNYIDENEKLIPTDESPINSMYCQDQLSFVNDKHIDMVISTQYNNTNKLKYMIINCNHIEVIESAKDVWKNIFKNDFSMLYEYFQNIRKSSNFIIEGTIYKSIISGYEKFMDDFIDLDDF
;
A
#
# COMPACT_ATOMS: atom_id res chain seq x y z
N MET A 1 -17.35 -16.05 -6.35
CA MET A 1 -17.08 -14.97 -7.32
C MET A 1 -15.59 -14.91 -7.63
N ASP A 2 -15.20 -14.39 -8.80
CA ASP A 2 -13.80 -14.13 -9.12
C ASP A 2 -13.40 -12.80 -8.47
N TYR A 3 -12.72 -12.87 -7.33
CA TYR A 3 -12.31 -11.69 -6.56
C TYR A 3 -11.00 -11.08 -7.07
N SER A 4 -10.43 -11.56 -8.18
CA SER A 4 -9.10 -11.16 -8.67
C SER A 4 -8.92 -9.65 -8.89
N ASN A 5 -9.99 -8.87 -8.97
CA ASN A 5 -9.96 -7.41 -9.17
C ASN A 5 -10.83 -6.61 -8.17
N VAL A 6 -11.31 -7.23 -7.08
CA VAL A 6 -12.16 -6.53 -6.10
C VAL A 6 -11.27 -5.68 -5.19
N ARG A 7 -11.61 -4.40 -5.05
CA ARG A 7 -10.85 -3.47 -4.18
C ARG A 7 -11.18 -3.76 -2.72
N LEU A 8 -10.21 -3.71 -1.83
CA LEU A 8 -10.40 -4.13 -0.44
C LEU A 8 -11.49 -3.35 0.30
N TYR A 9 -11.72 -2.09 -0.04
CA TYR A 9 -12.78 -1.30 0.58
C TYR A 9 -14.19 -1.83 0.23
N GLU A 10 -14.37 -2.51 -0.90
CA GLU A 10 -15.66 -3.07 -1.35
C GLU A 10 -16.08 -4.27 -0.49
N ILE A 11 -15.10 -4.94 0.13
CA ILE A 11 -15.29 -6.09 1.03
C ILE A 11 -14.82 -5.79 2.46
N ALA A 12 -14.55 -4.53 2.80
CA ALA A 12 -13.98 -4.15 4.10
C ALA A 12 -14.88 -4.53 5.28
N SER A 13 -16.20 -4.46 5.11
CA SER A 13 -17.18 -4.90 6.13
C SER A 13 -17.06 -6.39 6.46
N MET A 14 -16.68 -7.21 5.47
CA MET A 14 -16.46 -8.66 5.64
C MET A 14 -15.08 -8.97 6.25
N LEU A 15 -14.10 -8.10 6.03
CA LEU A 15 -12.70 -8.31 6.44
C LEU A 15 -12.42 -7.81 7.85
N SER A 16 -13.07 -6.72 8.26
CA SER A 16 -12.99 -6.20 9.62
C SER A 16 -14.13 -5.21 9.87
N PRO A 17 -15.13 -5.57 10.71
CA PRO A 17 -16.22 -4.67 11.07
C PRO A 17 -15.74 -3.33 11.66
N SER A 18 -14.65 -3.34 12.44
CA SER A 18 -14.06 -2.13 13.03
C SER A 18 -13.44 -1.19 12.00
N VAL A 19 -12.87 -1.75 10.91
CA VAL A 19 -12.32 -0.97 9.80
C VAL A 19 -13.43 -0.24 9.05
N TYR A 20 -14.53 -0.93 8.75
CA TYR A 20 -15.63 -0.33 8.00
C TYR A 20 -16.43 0.69 8.85
N GLU A 21 -16.75 0.36 10.10
CA GLU A 21 -17.42 1.29 11.03
C GLU A 21 -16.65 2.60 11.16
N THR A 22 -15.32 2.55 11.33
CA THR A 22 -14.58 3.79 11.57
C THR A 22 -14.40 4.63 10.31
N ILE A 23 -14.20 4.01 9.15
CA ILE A 23 -14.16 4.75 7.88
C ILE A 23 -15.53 5.38 7.61
N PHE A 24 -16.62 4.65 7.86
CA PHE A 24 -17.97 5.18 7.82
C PHE A 24 -18.10 6.39 8.75
N TYR A 25 -17.80 6.27 10.05
CA TYR A 25 -17.88 7.40 10.98
C TYR A 25 -17.01 8.60 10.56
N SER A 26 -15.83 8.37 9.96
CA SER A 26 -14.97 9.44 9.45
C SER A 26 -15.60 10.22 8.29
N GLN A 27 -16.41 9.57 7.42
CA GLN A 27 -17.18 10.24 6.37
C GLN A 27 -18.25 11.19 6.93
N TYR A 28 -18.82 10.85 8.08
CA TYR A 28 -19.94 11.58 8.68
C TYR A 28 -19.53 12.53 9.81
N GLN A 29 -18.23 12.61 10.16
CA GLN A 29 -17.74 13.49 11.24
C GLN A 29 -18.01 15.00 11.02
N GLY A 30 -18.39 15.42 9.81
CA GLY A 30 -18.79 16.79 9.47
C GLY A 30 -20.28 17.02 9.18
N ARG A 31 -21.17 16.03 9.30
CA ARG A 31 -22.61 16.21 9.05
C ARG A 31 -23.37 16.51 10.35
N SER A 32 -24.39 17.36 10.27
CA SER A 32 -25.25 17.78 11.39
C SER A 32 -26.09 16.65 11.99
N ASP A 33 -26.17 15.50 11.32
CA ASP A 33 -27.17 14.47 11.57
C ASP A 33 -26.56 13.25 12.30
N LYS A 34 -25.50 13.49 13.10
CA LYS A 34 -24.77 12.45 13.86
C LYS A 34 -25.66 11.58 14.75
N ASP A 35 -26.79 12.11 15.19
CA ASP A 35 -27.70 11.44 16.11
C ASP A 35 -28.78 10.60 15.40
N ALA A 36 -28.80 10.56 14.06
CA ALA A 36 -29.88 9.95 13.28
C ALA A 36 -29.51 8.69 12.49
N ILE A 37 -28.24 8.30 12.43
CA ILE A 37 -27.84 7.09 11.68
C ILE A 37 -27.92 5.89 12.63
N ILE A 38 -29.06 5.20 12.60
CA ILE A 38 -29.18 3.84 13.11
C ILE A 38 -28.50 2.94 12.07
N LEU A 39 -27.33 2.42 12.42
CA LEU A 39 -26.58 1.49 11.60
C LEU A 39 -27.26 0.11 11.66
N ASP A 40 -28.14 -0.18 10.70
CA ASP A 40 -28.61 -1.54 10.41
C ASP A 40 -27.76 -2.18 9.30
N ASP A 41 -27.79 -3.51 9.20
CA ASP A 41 -27.03 -4.30 8.21
C ASP A 41 -27.28 -3.80 6.77
N GLU A 42 -28.48 -3.29 6.49
CA GLU A 42 -28.87 -2.75 5.18
C GLU A 42 -28.19 -1.39 4.86
N THR A 43 -27.92 -0.57 5.88
CA THR A 43 -27.15 0.68 5.76
C THR A 43 -25.66 0.40 5.61
N PHE A 44 -25.15 -0.64 6.27
CA PHE A 44 -23.77 -1.14 6.14
C PHE A 44 -23.45 -1.67 4.74
N GLU A 45 -24.40 -2.32 4.06
CA GLU A 45 -24.19 -2.81 2.68
C GLU A 45 -24.18 -1.69 1.63
N ARG A 46 -24.74 -0.51 1.93
CA ARG A 46 -24.98 0.57 0.97
C ARG A 46 -23.90 1.65 0.93
N CYS A 47 -22.96 1.66 1.87
CA CYS A 47 -22.06 2.80 2.02
C CYS A 47 -20.71 2.58 1.33
N HIS A 48 -20.48 3.35 0.26
CA HIS A 48 -19.22 3.33 -0.46
C HIS A 48 -18.20 4.25 0.21
N VAL A 49 -17.04 3.72 0.58
CA VAL A 49 -15.91 4.53 1.03
C VAL A 49 -15.22 5.15 -0.18
N SER A 50 -15.28 6.47 -0.33
CA SER A 50 -14.48 7.16 -1.36
C SER A 50 -12.99 7.18 -0.99
N ASP A 51 -12.11 6.93 -1.96
CA ASP A 51 -10.65 6.97 -1.81
C ASP A 51 -10.14 8.25 -1.13
N ASN A 52 -10.72 9.41 -1.45
CA ASN A 52 -10.31 10.68 -0.85
C ASN A 52 -10.57 10.74 0.65
N VAL A 53 -11.67 10.17 1.14
CA VAL A 53 -11.96 10.13 2.57
C VAL A 53 -10.99 9.21 3.28
N TYR A 54 -10.71 8.04 2.70
CA TYR A 54 -9.76 7.10 3.27
C TYR A 54 -8.33 7.69 3.33
N LYS A 55 -7.88 8.37 2.26
CA LYS A 55 -6.60 9.11 2.27
C LYS A 55 -6.59 10.19 3.35
N ASN A 56 -7.65 10.99 3.48
CA ASN A 56 -7.76 12.01 4.51
C ASN A 56 -7.71 11.42 5.93
N PHE A 57 -8.36 10.29 6.16
CA PHE A 57 -8.31 9.56 7.42
C PHE A 57 -6.87 9.15 7.77
N LEU A 58 -6.13 8.61 6.81
CA LEU A 58 -4.73 8.23 7.03
C LEU A 58 -3.84 9.44 7.27
N PHE A 59 -4.04 10.54 6.53
CA PHE A 59 -3.32 11.79 6.76
C PHE A 59 -3.60 12.39 8.14
N ALA A 60 -4.85 12.34 8.61
CA ALA A 60 -5.20 12.76 9.97
C ALA A 60 -4.48 11.92 11.05
N ASN A 61 -4.11 10.68 10.72
CA ASN A 61 -3.37 9.76 11.57
C ASN A 61 -1.87 9.68 11.25
N ALA A 62 -1.33 10.59 10.43
CA ALA A 62 0.07 10.53 9.98
C ALA A 62 1.08 10.54 11.15
N MET A 63 0.78 11.25 12.24
CA MET A 63 1.63 11.23 13.43
C MET A 63 1.74 9.84 14.05
N ARG A 64 0.62 9.09 14.07
CA ARG A 64 0.55 7.75 14.65
C ARG A 64 1.23 6.70 13.77
N LEU A 65 1.14 6.89 12.46
CA LEU A 65 1.75 6.03 11.45
C LEU A 65 3.24 6.33 11.23
N GLY A 66 3.70 7.55 11.46
CA GLY A 66 5.08 7.95 11.21
C GLY A 66 5.47 7.67 9.75
N LYS A 67 6.64 7.06 9.54
CA LYS A 67 7.12 6.69 8.19
C LYS A 67 6.27 5.62 7.51
N SER A 68 5.52 4.82 8.26
CA SER A 68 4.72 3.74 7.68
C SER A 68 3.62 4.26 6.77
N ILE A 69 3.12 5.49 6.96
CA ILE A 69 2.05 6.07 6.14
C ILE A 69 2.38 6.08 4.64
N ASP A 70 3.65 6.27 4.30
CA ASP A 70 4.10 6.29 2.91
C ASP A 70 3.83 4.93 2.27
N TYR A 71 4.06 3.84 2.98
CA TYR A 71 3.92 2.48 2.45
C TYR A 71 2.53 1.89 2.67
N ILE A 72 1.96 2.06 3.86
CA ILE A 72 0.73 1.39 4.29
C ILE A 72 -0.54 2.18 3.97
N GLY A 73 -0.44 3.51 3.83
CA GLY A 73 -1.58 4.40 3.69
C GLY A 73 -1.95 4.77 2.25
N LEU A 74 -0.96 4.92 1.36
CA LEU A 74 -1.19 5.52 0.03
C LEU A 74 -1.12 4.50 -1.11
N ASN A 75 -1.62 3.28 -0.87
CA ASN A 75 -1.60 2.15 -1.82
C ASN A 75 -0.21 1.82 -2.36
N GLN A 76 0.86 2.11 -1.61
CA GLN A 76 2.22 1.93 -2.10
C GLN A 76 2.74 0.50 -2.03
N MET A 77 2.10 -0.41 -1.27
CA MET A 77 2.41 -1.84 -1.38
C MET A 77 1.74 -2.46 -2.60
N HIS A 78 0.84 -1.76 -3.31
CA HIS A 78 0.39 -2.19 -4.63
C HIS A 78 1.61 -2.34 -5.55
N SER A 79 1.69 -3.47 -6.24
CA SER A 79 2.89 -3.83 -7.02
C SER A 79 4.15 -4.03 -6.17
N SER A 80 4.01 -4.68 -5.03
CA SER A 80 5.13 -5.23 -4.26
C SER A 80 5.03 -6.76 -4.13
N ILE A 81 6.18 -7.40 -3.97
CA ILE A 81 6.27 -8.84 -3.68
C ILE A 81 6.79 -9.02 -2.26
N ILE A 82 6.06 -9.78 -1.44
CA ILE A 82 6.54 -10.24 -0.13
C ILE A 82 7.53 -11.37 -0.38
N GLU A 83 8.81 -11.11 -0.13
CA GLU A 83 9.87 -12.09 -0.34
C GLU A 83 10.13 -12.96 0.89
N ASP A 84 10.06 -12.36 2.08
CA ASP A 84 10.28 -13.02 3.36
C ASP A 84 9.30 -12.46 4.38
N MET A 85 8.80 -13.32 5.26
CA MET A 85 7.96 -12.93 6.36
C MET A 85 8.27 -13.78 7.59
N ARG A 86 8.50 -13.11 8.72
CA ARG A 86 8.87 -13.75 9.99
C ARG A 86 7.87 -13.36 11.05
N ILE A 87 7.35 -14.36 11.73
CA ILE A 87 6.35 -14.20 12.77
C ILE A 87 6.99 -14.66 14.08
N THR A 88 6.96 -13.78 15.06
CA THR A 88 7.36 -14.06 16.44
C THR A 88 6.18 -13.77 17.37
N GLU A 89 6.33 -14.06 18.65
CA GLU A 89 5.28 -13.79 19.65
C GLU A 89 4.87 -12.32 19.69
N ASN A 90 5.83 -11.39 19.51
CA ASN A 90 5.57 -9.96 19.68
C ASN A 90 5.56 -9.18 18.37
N ASP A 91 6.20 -9.70 17.33
CA ASP A 91 6.45 -8.97 16.09
C ASP A 91 6.14 -9.81 14.85
N VAL A 92 5.59 -9.14 13.82
CA VAL A 92 5.53 -9.65 12.44
C VAL A 92 6.46 -8.78 11.60
N SER A 93 7.42 -9.39 10.91
CA SER A 93 8.34 -8.70 10.00
C SER A 93 8.06 -9.14 8.56
N MET A 94 8.03 -8.19 7.64
CA MET A 94 7.74 -8.42 6.23
C MET A 94 8.78 -7.71 5.36
N LYS A 95 9.45 -8.46 4.49
CA LYS A 95 10.39 -7.93 3.49
C LYS A 95 9.68 -7.82 2.15
N LEU A 96 9.51 -6.59 1.68
CA LEU A 96 8.85 -6.24 0.43
C LEU A 96 9.87 -5.86 -0.64
N ASN A 97 9.71 -6.40 -1.84
CA ASN A 97 10.37 -5.94 -3.04
C ASN A 97 9.45 -4.98 -3.81
N ASP A 98 9.90 -3.76 -4.05
CA ASP A 98 9.15 -2.72 -4.76
C ASP A 98 9.27 -2.91 -6.27
N ILE A 99 8.28 -3.60 -6.86
CA ILE A 99 8.26 -3.89 -8.30
C ILE A 99 7.98 -2.63 -9.12
N ALA A 100 7.22 -1.69 -8.57
CA ALA A 100 6.98 -0.41 -9.23
C ALA A 100 8.28 0.37 -9.42
N LEU A 101 9.12 0.44 -8.38
CA LEU A 101 10.43 1.08 -8.48
C LEU A 101 11.39 0.30 -9.39
N THR A 102 11.32 -1.04 -9.35
CA THR A 102 12.07 -1.93 -10.26
C THR A 102 11.74 -1.61 -11.72
N ASN A 103 10.45 -1.55 -12.07
CA ASN A 103 10.00 -1.25 -13.43
C ASN A 103 10.37 0.17 -13.89
N LEU A 104 10.32 1.16 -12.99
CA LEU A 104 10.80 2.52 -13.28
C LEU A 104 12.30 2.50 -13.64
N ALA A 105 13.09 1.80 -12.83
CA ALA A 105 14.53 1.68 -13.03
C ALA A 105 14.87 0.98 -14.35
N ASP A 106 14.25 -0.16 -14.64
CA ASP A 106 14.41 -0.87 -15.92
C ASP A 106 14.03 0.03 -17.11
N THR A 107 12.92 0.76 -17.01
CA THR A 107 12.49 1.68 -18.07
C THR A 107 13.49 2.82 -18.28
N LEU A 108 14.08 3.35 -17.21
CA LEU A 108 15.10 4.38 -17.28
C LEU A 108 16.38 3.85 -17.96
N ILE A 109 16.83 2.65 -17.56
CA ILE A 109 17.98 1.96 -18.15
C ILE A 109 17.80 1.79 -19.65
N ASP A 110 16.60 1.34 -20.08
CA ASP A 110 16.27 1.16 -21.49
C ASP A 110 16.28 2.48 -22.26
N ILE A 111 15.58 3.50 -21.76
CA ILE A 111 15.47 4.82 -22.44
C ILE A 111 16.84 5.48 -22.60
N LYS A 112 17.69 5.40 -21.57
CA LYS A 112 19.01 6.02 -21.55
C LYS A 112 20.11 5.11 -22.06
N SER A 113 19.79 3.86 -22.41
CA SER A 113 20.74 2.83 -22.84
C SER A 113 21.92 2.69 -21.88
N MET A 114 21.63 2.60 -20.58
CA MET A 114 22.64 2.48 -19.53
C MET A 114 23.16 1.05 -19.41
N ASP A 115 24.47 0.88 -19.18
CA ASP A 115 25.06 -0.42 -18.85
C ASP A 115 25.23 -0.55 -17.33
N VAL A 116 24.12 -0.83 -16.64
CA VAL A 116 24.07 -1.02 -15.18
C VAL A 116 23.28 -2.26 -14.84
N LYS A 117 23.66 -2.93 -13.75
CA LYS A 117 22.93 -4.09 -13.23
C LYS A 117 21.93 -3.62 -12.17
N LEU A 118 20.67 -3.99 -12.34
CA LEU A 118 19.64 -3.69 -11.36
C LEU A 118 19.77 -4.59 -10.12
N GLU A 119 19.65 -3.98 -8.95
CA GLU A 119 19.49 -4.66 -7.66
C GLU A 119 18.06 -4.46 -7.15
N PRO A 120 17.48 -5.42 -6.40
CA PRO A 120 16.12 -5.28 -5.88
C PRO A 120 15.97 -4.11 -4.90
N PHE A 121 14.81 -3.47 -4.94
CA PHE A 121 14.48 -2.35 -4.05
C PHE A 121 13.67 -2.85 -2.86
N TYR A 122 14.33 -2.98 -1.71
CA TYR A 122 13.69 -3.51 -0.51
C TYR A 122 13.16 -2.45 0.46
N ILE A 123 11.99 -2.78 1.02
CA ILE A 123 11.36 -2.11 2.14
C ILE A 123 11.03 -3.19 3.19
N ASN A 124 11.45 -3.01 4.43
CA ASN A 124 11.05 -3.89 5.53
C ASN A 124 10.02 -3.19 6.41
N LEU A 125 8.86 -3.83 6.58
CA LEU A 125 7.83 -3.43 7.53
C LEU A 125 7.92 -4.33 8.76
N ILE A 126 7.99 -3.73 9.95
CA ILE A 126 8.03 -4.46 11.22
C ILE A 126 6.84 -4.02 12.05
N PHE A 127 5.84 -4.89 12.15
CA PHE A 127 4.66 -4.73 12.97
C PHE A 127 4.99 -5.16 14.40
N LYS A 128 4.99 -4.21 15.34
CA LYS A 128 5.39 -4.37 16.74
C LYS A 128 4.19 -4.47 17.66
N GLY A 129 4.31 -5.29 18.71
CA GLY A 129 3.25 -5.44 19.72
C GLY A 129 1.99 -6.04 19.10
N ILE A 130 2.14 -7.21 18.50
CA ILE A 130 1.07 -7.94 17.82
C ILE A 130 0.02 -8.36 18.82
N ASN A 131 -1.23 -7.95 18.61
CA ASN A 131 -2.38 -8.47 19.35
C ASN A 131 -3.01 -9.65 18.60
N TYR A 132 -2.97 -9.62 17.26
CA TYR A 132 -3.54 -10.66 16.41
C TYR A 132 -2.88 -10.68 15.02
N TYR A 133 -2.73 -11.88 14.47
CA TYR A 133 -2.35 -12.12 13.10
C TYR A 133 -3.13 -13.31 12.55
N SER A 134 -3.66 -13.21 11.34
CA SER A 134 -4.23 -14.35 10.63
C SER A 134 -4.16 -14.24 9.12
N ASN A 135 -4.15 -15.41 8.49
CA ASN A 135 -4.34 -15.58 7.06
C ASN A 135 -5.75 -16.08 6.81
N ASN A 136 -6.41 -15.51 5.81
CA ASN A 136 -7.81 -15.83 5.51
C ASN A 136 -8.05 -15.92 4.00
N TYR A 137 -9.17 -16.52 3.63
CA TYR A 137 -9.77 -16.39 2.30
C TYR A 137 -11.27 -16.12 2.43
N ILE A 138 -11.90 -15.65 1.36
CA ILE A 138 -13.37 -15.53 1.29
C ILE A 138 -13.92 -16.75 0.56
N ASP A 139 -14.83 -17.47 1.20
CA ASP A 139 -15.48 -18.65 0.60
C ASP A 139 -16.61 -18.28 -0.37
N GLU A 140 -17.24 -19.29 -0.95
CA GLU A 140 -18.36 -19.13 -1.88
C GLU A 140 -19.63 -18.53 -1.24
N ASN A 141 -19.73 -18.52 0.09
CA ASN A 141 -20.81 -17.93 0.85
C ASN A 141 -20.46 -16.54 1.39
N GLU A 142 -19.39 -15.93 0.86
CA GLU A 142 -18.90 -14.60 1.25
C GLU A 142 -18.46 -14.53 2.72
N LYS A 143 -18.02 -15.66 3.28
CA LYS A 143 -17.51 -15.73 4.65
C LYS A 143 -15.99 -15.71 4.68
N LEU A 144 -15.45 -14.97 5.63
CA LEU A 144 -14.02 -14.98 5.93
C LEU A 144 -13.65 -16.27 6.68
N ILE A 145 -12.83 -17.10 6.06
CA ILE A 145 -12.39 -18.38 6.60
C ILE A 145 -10.88 -18.32 6.91
N PRO A 146 -10.47 -18.56 8.17
CA PRO A 146 -9.06 -18.64 8.54
C PRO A 146 -8.33 -19.80 7.86
N THR A 147 -7.03 -19.62 7.62
CA THR A 147 -6.14 -20.68 7.11
C THR A 147 -4.88 -20.78 7.95
N ASP A 148 -4.44 -22.01 8.18
CA ASP A 148 -3.17 -22.32 8.87
C ASP A 148 -1.97 -22.26 7.91
N GLU A 149 -2.14 -21.68 6.72
CA GLU A 149 -1.06 -21.55 5.75
C GLU A 149 0.04 -20.66 6.34
N SER A 150 1.24 -21.23 6.46
CA SER A 150 2.42 -20.52 6.91
C SER A 150 2.71 -19.32 6.00
N PRO A 151 3.38 -18.27 6.49
CA PRO A 151 3.83 -17.16 5.65
C PRO A 151 4.65 -17.70 4.46
N ILE A 152 4.22 -17.34 3.25
CA ILE A 152 4.77 -17.90 2.01
C ILE A 152 5.76 -16.92 1.38
N ASN A 153 6.78 -17.49 0.75
CA ASN A 153 7.74 -16.77 -0.07
C ASN A 153 7.10 -16.33 -1.40
N SER A 154 7.28 -15.07 -1.78
CA SER A 154 6.87 -14.50 -3.07
C SER A 154 5.36 -14.39 -3.28
N MET A 155 4.68 -13.63 -2.43
CA MET A 155 3.28 -13.23 -2.64
C MET A 155 3.18 -11.84 -3.26
N TYR A 156 2.34 -11.68 -4.29
CA TYR A 156 2.07 -10.36 -4.85
C TYR A 156 1.04 -9.64 -3.98
N CYS A 157 1.35 -8.42 -3.54
CA CYS A 157 0.43 -7.55 -2.83
C CYS A 157 -0.50 -6.87 -3.85
N GLN A 158 -1.78 -7.24 -3.81
CA GLN A 158 -2.80 -6.69 -4.68
C GLN A 158 -3.35 -5.37 -4.15
N ASP A 159 -3.60 -5.29 -2.86
CA ASP A 159 -4.23 -4.13 -2.24
C ASP A 159 -4.05 -4.21 -0.72
N GLN A 160 -4.24 -3.09 -0.05
CA GLN A 160 -4.09 -2.96 1.39
C GLN A 160 -5.13 -1.99 1.98
N LEU A 161 -5.52 -2.24 3.23
CA LEU A 161 -6.38 -1.35 3.99
C LEU A 161 -5.84 -1.25 5.42
N SER A 162 -5.69 -0.04 5.92
CA SER A 162 -5.16 0.24 7.24
C SER A 162 -6.19 1.03 8.04
N PHE A 163 -6.41 0.61 9.26
CA PHE A 163 -7.17 1.33 10.26
C PHE A 163 -6.29 1.66 11.44
N VAL A 164 -6.48 2.86 11.99
CA VAL A 164 -5.61 3.45 13.00
C VAL A 164 -6.47 4.09 14.07
N ASN A 165 -6.18 3.76 15.31
CA ASN A 165 -6.66 4.51 16.47
C ASN A 165 -5.53 4.70 17.49
N ASP A 166 -5.89 5.30 18.62
CA ASP A 166 -4.94 5.63 19.68
C ASP A 166 -4.24 4.39 20.26
N LYS A 167 -4.84 3.21 20.17
CA LYS A 167 -4.34 1.96 20.77
C LYS A 167 -3.66 1.05 19.75
N HIS A 168 -4.32 0.75 18.64
CA HIS A 168 -3.87 -0.23 17.67
C HIS A 168 -3.95 0.27 16.22
N ILE A 169 -3.19 -0.41 15.37
CA ILE A 169 -3.23 -0.33 13.92
C ILE A 169 -3.69 -1.71 13.43
N ASP A 170 -4.82 -1.74 12.75
CA ASP A 170 -5.31 -2.90 12.01
C ASP A 170 -4.90 -2.76 10.55
N MET A 171 -4.35 -3.81 9.97
CA MET A 171 -3.97 -3.83 8.56
C MET A 171 -4.49 -5.09 7.91
N VAL A 172 -5.16 -4.92 6.77
CA VAL A 172 -5.54 -6.01 5.87
C VAL A 172 -4.73 -5.88 4.60
N ILE A 173 -4.06 -6.95 4.20
CA ILE A 173 -3.29 -7.00 2.96
C ILE A 173 -3.88 -8.14 2.13
N SER A 174 -4.41 -7.80 0.96
CA SER A 174 -4.78 -8.80 -0.04
C SER A 174 -3.53 -9.27 -0.79
N THR A 175 -3.38 -10.59 -0.86
CA THR A 175 -2.28 -11.22 -1.56
C THR A 175 -2.78 -12.23 -2.58
N GLN A 176 -1.99 -12.41 -3.62
CA GLN A 176 -2.21 -13.45 -4.61
C GLN A 176 -0.94 -14.31 -4.74
N TYR A 177 -1.14 -15.63 -4.70
CA TYR A 177 -0.09 -16.56 -5.08
C TYR A 177 0.03 -16.66 -6.59
N ASN A 178 1.27 -16.73 -7.07
CA ASN A 178 1.55 -17.10 -8.46
C ASN A 178 0.79 -18.40 -8.79
N ASN A 179 -0.09 -18.33 -9.79
CA ASN A 179 -0.91 -19.43 -10.33
C ASN A 179 -2.19 -19.80 -9.54
N THR A 180 -2.68 -18.94 -8.65
CA THR A 180 -4.02 -19.12 -8.07
C THR A 180 -4.93 -17.93 -8.34
N ASN A 181 -6.18 -18.18 -8.71
CA ASN A 181 -7.22 -17.14 -8.87
C ASN A 181 -7.88 -16.79 -7.52
N LYS A 182 -7.37 -17.30 -6.39
CA LYS A 182 -7.94 -17.05 -5.08
C LYS A 182 -7.11 -16.01 -4.35
N LEU A 183 -7.73 -14.88 -4.01
CA LEU A 183 -7.14 -13.91 -3.10
C LEU A 183 -7.05 -14.49 -1.69
N LYS A 184 -5.99 -14.11 -0.99
CA LYS A 184 -5.81 -14.31 0.44
C LYS A 184 -5.79 -12.95 1.13
N TYR A 185 -6.17 -12.94 2.40
CA TYR A 185 -6.25 -11.73 3.20
C TYR A 185 -5.47 -11.94 4.49
N MET A 186 -4.34 -11.25 4.60
CA MET A 186 -3.56 -11.21 5.82
C MET A 186 -4.09 -10.08 6.69
N ILE A 187 -4.48 -10.40 7.92
CA ILE A 187 -4.99 -9.43 8.89
C ILE A 187 -3.96 -9.34 10.01
N ILE A 188 -3.44 -8.12 10.26
CA ILE A 188 -2.43 -7.82 11.26
C ILE A 188 -2.98 -6.73 12.17
N ASN A 189 -3.15 -7.03 13.46
CA ASN A 189 -3.40 -6.04 14.50
C ASN A 189 -2.13 -5.84 15.33
N CYS A 190 -1.62 -4.61 15.35
CA CYS A 190 -0.37 -4.27 16.01
C CYS A 190 -0.47 -2.93 16.75
N ASN A 191 0.52 -2.65 17.60
CA ASN A 191 0.62 -1.37 18.28
C ASN A 191 1.42 -0.35 17.46
N HIS A 192 2.40 -0.77 16.66
CA HIS A 192 3.23 0.16 15.89
C HIS A 192 3.81 -0.51 14.65
N ILE A 193 4.17 0.28 13.64
CA ILE A 193 4.79 -0.19 12.42
C ILE A 193 6.08 0.59 12.21
N GLU A 194 7.21 -0.11 12.30
CA GLU A 194 8.52 0.42 11.95
C GLU A 194 8.81 0.15 10.47
N VAL A 195 9.52 1.08 9.83
CA VAL A 195 9.94 0.94 8.43
C VAL A 195 11.45 1.07 8.33
N ILE A 196 12.07 0.09 7.68
CA ILE A 196 13.49 0.13 7.27
C ILE A 196 13.53 0.13 5.75
N GLU A 197 13.81 1.29 5.17
CA GLU A 197 13.93 1.48 3.72
C GLU A 197 15.39 1.45 3.30
N SER A 198 15.72 0.62 2.31
CA SER A 198 17.00 0.67 1.61
C SER A 198 16.86 1.10 0.14
N ALA A 199 15.64 1.22 -0.38
CA ALA A 199 15.35 1.49 -1.78
C ALA A 199 16.04 2.78 -2.29
N LYS A 200 16.04 3.85 -1.50
CA LYS A 200 16.68 5.13 -1.85
C LYS A 200 18.19 5.01 -2.01
N ASP A 201 18.85 4.26 -1.13
CA ASP A 201 20.30 4.07 -1.17
C ASP A 201 20.69 3.17 -2.35
N VAL A 202 19.91 2.12 -2.61
CA VAL A 202 20.07 1.27 -3.80
C VAL A 202 19.93 2.11 -5.07
N TRP A 203 18.91 2.95 -5.16
CA TRP A 203 18.70 3.85 -6.31
C TRP A 203 19.90 4.76 -6.54
N LYS A 204 20.37 5.43 -5.49
CA LYS A 204 21.56 6.31 -5.55
C LYS A 204 22.83 5.56 -5.93
N ASN A 205 22.98 4.30 -5.52
CA ASN A 205 24.16 3.52 -5.89
C ASN A 205 24.15 3.13 -7.37
N ILE A 206 22.98 2.79 -7.92
CA ILE A 206 22.82 2.39 -9.32
C ILE A 206 22.92 3.61 -10.26
N PHE A 207 22.18 4.68 -9.96
CA PHE A 207 22.02 5.84 -10.85
C PHE A 207 22.82 7.08 -10.43
N LYS A 208 23.60 6.99 -9.34
CA LYS A 208 24.35 8.12 -8.76
C LYS A 208 23.42 9.30 -8.46
N ASN A 209 23.97 10.51 -8.41
CA ASN A 209 23.19 11.71 -8.15
C ASN A 209 22.36 12.17 -9.37
N ASP A 210 22.65 11.65 -10.57
CA ASP A 210 22.08 12.11 -11.84
C ASP A 210 20.56 11.96 -11.92
N PHE A 211 20.00 10.97 -11.22
CA PHE A 211 18.56 10.68 -11.21
C PHE A 211 17.96 10.65 -9.80
N SER A 212 18.59 11.31 -8.82
CA SER A 212 18.05 11.38 -7.46
C SER A 212 16.71 12.11 -7.40
N MET A 213 16.51 13.15 -8.23
CA MET A 213 15.23 13.86 -8.28
C MET A 213 14.11 13.06 -8.97
N LEU A 214 14.44 12.18 -9.92
CA LEU A 214 13.45 11.28 -10.52
C LEU A 214 12.87 10.32 -9.48
N TYR A 215 13.70 9.80 -8.56
CA TYR A 215 13.21 8.99 -7.45
C TYR A 215 12.21 9.76 -6.58
N GLU A 216 12.55 10.98 -6.16
CA GLU A 216 11.65 11.82 -5.34
C GLU A 216 10.35 12.17 -6.09
N TYR A 217 10.46 12.52 -7.37
CA TYR A 217 9.33 12.80 -8.25
C TYR A 217 8.40 11.58 -8.35
N PHE A 218 8.95 10.39 -8.53
CA PHE A 218 8.19 9.15 -8.57
C PHE A 218 7.49 8.84 -7.24
N GLN A 219 8.18 8.99 -6.10
CA GLN A 219 7.55 8.79 -4.79
C GLN A 219 6.38 9.77 -4.58
N ASN A 220 6.53 11.03 -4.99
CA ASN A 220 5.44 12.02 -4.91
C ASN A 220 4.25 11.69 -5.81
N ILE A 221 4.50 11.18 -7.01
CA ILE A 221 3.44 10.65 -7.88
C ILE A 221 2.69 9.53 -7.17
N ARG A 222 3.40 8.54 -6.61
CA ARG A 222 2.76 7.43 -5.90
C ARG A 222 1.91 7.88 -4.73
N LYS A 223 2.32 8.93 -4.00
CA LYS A 223 1.52 9.50 -2.90
C LYS A 223 0.24 10.20 -3.37
N SER A 224 0.27 10.83 -4.55
CA SER A 224 -0.81 11.71 -5.03
C SER A 224 -1.83 11.01 -5.94
N SER A 225 -1.52 9.81 -6.43
CA SER A 225 -2.30 9.14 -7.47
C SER A 225 -2.81 7.77 -7.04
N ASN A 226 -3.91 7.32 -7.66
CA ASN A 226 -4.39 5.94 -7.55
C ASN A 226 -3.82 5.08 -8.69
N PHE A 227 -2.56 5.30 -9.11
CA PHE A 227 -2.04 4.65 -10.30
C PHE A 227 -1.96 3.13 -10.09
N ILE A 228 -2.73 2.40 -10.89
CA ILE A 228 -2.41 1.02 -11.26
C ILE A 228 -1.26 1.16 -12.26
N ILE A 229 -0.05 0.78 -11.85
CA ILE A 229 1.16 1.14 -12.58
C ILE A 229 1.42 0.13 -13.70
N GLU A 230 0.70 0.29 -14.81
CA GLU A 230 0.90 -0.46 -16.06
C GLU A 230 2.21 -0.06 -16.77
N GLY A 231 2.80 -0.97 -17.55
CA GLY A 231 4.15 -0.81 -18.13
C GLY A 231 4.37 0.44 -19.00
N THR A 232 3.34 1.00 -19.61
CA THR A 232 3.44 2.22 -20.45
C THR A 232 3.54 3.51 -19.62
N ILE A 233 3.14 3.47 -18.35
CA ILE A 233 3.10 4.64 -17.46
C ILE A 233 4.51 5.10 -17.10
N TYR A 234 5.47 4.19 -16.89
CA TYR A 234 6.83 4.54 -16.47
C TYR A 234 7.56 5.45 -17.48
N LYS A 235 7.36 5.22 -18.78
CA LYS A 235 7.91 6.10 -19.83
C LYS A 235 7.34 7.52 -19.75
N SER A 236 6.05 7.63 -19.46
CA SER A 236 5.35 8.91 -19.30
C SER A 236 5.81 9.64 -18.03
N ILE A 237 6.04 8.91 -16.93
CA ILE A 237 6.60 9.46 -15.69
C ILE A 237 8.00 10.04 -15.95
N ILE A 238 8.88 9.29 -16.61
CA ILE A 238 10.24 9.74 -16.92
C ILE A 238 10.21 10.97 -17.84
N SER A 239 9.38 10.94 -18.90
CA SER A 239 9.23 12.09 -19.81
C SER A 239 8.66 13.32 -19.09
N GLY A 240 7.72 13.11 -18.17
CA GLY A 240 7.16 14.19 -17.34
C GLY A 240 8.18 14.79 -16.37
N TYR A 241 9.04 13.96 -15.80
CA TYR A 241 10.18 14.41 -14.99
C TYR A 241 11.17 15.24 -15.81
N GLU A 242 11.55 14.77 -17.00
CA GLU A 242 12.48 15.51 -17.87
C GLU A 242 11.93 16.88 -18.22
N LYS A 243 10.65 16.95 -18.61
CA LYS A 243 9.99 18.23 -18.86
C LYS A 243 9.97 19.14 -17.62
N PHE A 244 9.68 18.58 -16.45
CA PHE A 244 9.71 19.33 -15.19
C PHE A 244 11.11 19.90 -14.90
N MET A 245 12.16 19.14 -15.19
CA MET A 245 13.54 19.61 -15.03
C MET A 245 13.91 20.73 -16.01
N ASP A 246 13.50 20.61 -17.28
CA ASP A 246 13.72 21.64 -18.29
C ASP A 246 13.03 22.96 -17.89
N ASP A 247 11.77 22.89 -17.44
CA ASP A 247 11.01 24.06 -16.95
C ASP A 247 11.66 24.71 -15.70
N PHE A 248 12.40 23.94 -14.89
CA PHE A 248 13.08 24.43 -13.68
C PHE A 248 14.41 25.12 -14.01
N ILE A 249 15.17 24.59 -14.97
CA ILE A 249 16.43 25.17 -15.43
C ILE A 249 16.17 26.52 -16.11
N ASP A 250 15.10 26.62 -16.88
CA ASP A 250 14.69 27.87 -17.53
C ASP A 250 14.28 28.98 -16.55
N LEU A 251 13.97 28.66 -15.28
CA LEU A 251 13.63 29.63 -14.23
C LEU A 251 14.86 30.16 -13.46
N ASP A 252 15.95 29.39 -13.39
CA ASP A 252 17.20 29.80 -12.73
C ASP A 252 18.06 30.75 -13.60
N ASP A 253 17.74 30.86 -14.89
CA ASP A 253 18.40 31.76 -15.85
C ASP A 253 17.77 33.18 -15.94
N PHE A 254 16.84 33.54 -15.03
CA PHE A 254 16.20 34.87 -14.93
C PHE A 254 16.54 35.66 -13.65
#